data_AF-A0A0M8TCA4-F1
#
_entry.id   AF-A0A0M8TCA4-F1
#
_cell.length_a   1.000
_cell.length_b   1.000
_cell.length_c   1.000
_cell.angle_alpha   90.00
_cell.angle_beta   90.00
_cell.angle_gamma   90.00
#
_symmetry.space_group_name_H-M   'P 1'
#
loop_
_entity.id
_entity.type
_entity.pdbx_description
1 polymer ?
#
loop_
_entity_poly.entity_id
_entity_poly.type
_entity_poly.pdbx_seq_one_letter_code
_entity_poly.pdbx_strand_id
1 'polypeptide(L)'
;AGLREMRRVTRGPVVGLTCDPERVGDFWLYGYAPEVLDTEAHRYPSIGMMAAALGGCGSVRAVPIPWDCTDGFNEAYFGRPEMLLDPAARQACSAWSFVDDGVRERFTTRLRADLDSGVWDERFGHLRRRSFHEGSLVLVRATPESEEEQFHGGT
;
A
#
# COMPACT_ATOMS: atom_id res chain seq x y z
N ALA A 1 -1.09 20.41 -0.68
CA ALA A 1 -0.47 21.38 -1.61
C ALA A 1 0.14 20.69 -2.83
N GLY A 2 0.93 19.62 -2.65
CA GLY A 2 1.64 18.94 -3.75
C GLY A 2 0.77 18.43 -4.91
N LEU A 3 -0.31 17.67 -4.66
CA LEU A 3 -1.14 17.10 -5.74
C LEU A 3 -1.83 18.17 -6.60
N ARG A 4 -2.35 19.24 -5.98
CA ARG A 4 -2.94 20.38 -6.70
C ARG A 4 -1.90 21.10 -7.55
N GLU A 5 -0.67 21.20 -7.06
CA GLU A 5 0.44 21.79 -7.83
C GLU A 5 0.83 20.91 -9.01
N MET A 6 0.93 19.58 -8.83
CA MET A 6 1.14 18.63 -9.92
C MET A 6 0.06 18.78 -11.00
N ARG A 7 -1.20 18.96 -10.60
CA ARG A 7 -2.28 19.21 -11.54
C ARG A 7 -2.08 20.51 -12.31
N ARG A 8 -1.78 21.61 -11.62
CA ARG A 8 -1.58 22.94 -12.22
C ARG A 8 -0.49 22.95 -13.29
N VAL A 9 0.59 22.19 -13.10
CA VAL A 9 1.76 22.20 -14.01
C VAL A 9 1.70 21.14 -15.10
N THR A 10 0.80 20.17 -15.01
CA THR A 10 0.68 19.06 -15.98
C THR A 10 -0.52 19.30 -16.89
N ARG A 11 -0.40 19.05 -18.20
CA ARG A 11 -1.53 19.13 -19.16
C ARG A 11 -2.14 17.77 -19.54
N GLY A 12 -1.45 16.68 -19.23
CA GLY A 12 -1.87 15.32 -19.55
C GLY A 12 -2.31 14.50 -18.33
N PRO A 13 -2.41 13.16 -18.49
CA PRO A 13 -2.69 12.25 -17.38
C PRO A 13 -1.63 12.36 -16.29
N VAL A 14 -2.07 12.30 -15.03
CA VAL A 14 -1.21 12.12 -13.85
C VAL A 14 -1.43 10.70 -13.34
N VAL A 15 -0.34 9.98 -13.07
CA VAL A 15 -0.38 8.63 -12.50
C VAL A 15 0.40 8.63 -11.20
N GLY A 16 -0.26 8.26 -10.11
CA GLY A 16 0.36 8.06 -8.80
C GLY A 16 0.30 6.59 -8.42
N LEU A 17 1.46 6.02 -8.07
CA LEU A 17 1.55 4.74 -7.37
C LEU A 17 1.50 5.03 -5.87
N THR A 18 0.57 4.42 -5.15
CA THR A 18 0.35 4.65 -3.71
C THR A 18 -0.23 3.41 -3.06
N CYS A 19 -0.24 3.36 -1.73
CA CYS A 19 -1.05 2.41 -0.98
C CYS A 19 -2.43 3.02 -0.68
N ASP A 20 -3.47 2.22 -0.82
CA ASP A 20 -4.83 2.54 -0.40
C ASP A 20 -4.97 2.31 1.12
N PRO A 21 -5.12 3.37 1.94
CA PRO A 21 -5.14 3.25 3.40
C PRO A 21 -6.28 2.38 3.93
N GLU A 22 -7.38 2.22 3.18
CA GLU A 22 -8.49 1.35 3.58
C GLU A 22 -8.16 -0.14 3.45
N ARG A 23 -7.15 -0.49 2.65
CA ARG A 23 -6.77 -1.87 2.35
C ARG A 23 -5.48 -2.32 3.04
N VAL A 24 -4.70 -1.40 3.60
CA VAL A 24 -3.43 -1.73 4.29
C VAL A 24 -3.68 -2.73 5.43
N GLY A 25 -4.78 -2.58 6.16
CA GLY A 25 -5.15 -3.46 7.28
C GLY A 25 -5.58 -4.88 6.88
N ASP A 26 -5.88 -5.14 5.61
CA ASP A 26 -6.27 -6.47 5.13
C ASP A 26 -5.08 -7.45 5.08
N PHE A 27 -3.86 -6.92 5.13
CA PHE A 27 -2.65 -7.72 5.08
C PHE A 27 -2.46 -8.53 6.37
N TRP A 28 -2.01 -9.80 6.27
CA TRP A 28 -1.88 -10.71 7.42
C TRP A 28 -1.01 -10.15 8.55
N LEU A 29 -0.07 -9.26 8.23
CA LEU A 29 0.78 -8.57 9.19
C LEU A 29 -0.02 -7.78 10.22
N TYR A 30 -1.23 -7.34 9.90
CA TYR A 30 -2.14 -6.67 10.84
C TYR A 30 -2.42 -7.53 12.08
N GLY A 31 -2.47 -8.85 11.92
CA GLY A 31 -2.65 -9.79 13.04
C GLY A 31 -1.47 -9.84 14.01
N TYR A 32 -0.29 -9.35 13.61
CA TYR A 32 0.95 -9.40 14.39
C TYR A 32 1.45 -8.02 14.84
N ALA A 33 1.27 -6.99 14.00
CA ALA A 33 1.74 -5.62 14.22
C ALA A 33 0.73 -4.58 13.70
N PRO A 34 -0.48 -4.51 14.28
CA PRO A 34 -1.51 -3.56 13.83
C PRO A 34 -1.03 -2.11 13.91
N GLU A 35 -0.23 -1.75 14.93
CA GLU A 35 0.28 -0.39 15.10
C GLU A 35 1.16 0.08 13.94
N VAL A 36 1.87 -0.85 13.30
CA VAL A 36 2.70 -0.55 12.12
C VAL A 36 1.82 -0.23 10.92
N LEU A 37 0.79 -1.04 10.69
CA LEU A 37 -0.11 -0.87 9.54
C LEU A 37 -1.07 0.31 9.73
N ASP A 38 -1.49 0.59 10.97
CA ASP A 38 -2.21 1.81 11.30
C ASP A 38 -1.34 3.02 11.01
N THR A 39 -0.09 3.03 11.47
CA THR A 39 0.87 4.10 11.16
C THR A 39 1.03 4.28 9.64
N GLU A 40 1.15 3.17 8.90
CA GLU A 40 1.27 3.17 7.45
C GLU A 40 0.02 3.81 6.80
N ALA A 41 -1.18 3.36 7.16
CA ALA A 41 -2.44 3.89 6.64
C ALA A 41 -2.62 5.40 6.90
N HIS A 42 -2.30 5.87 8.12
CA HIS A 42 -2.45 7.30 8.47
C HIS A 42 -1.53 8.23 7.67
N ARG A 43 -0.48 7.71 7.04
CA ARG A 43 0.46 8.50 6.24
C ARG A 43 -0.01 8.73 4.81
N TYR A 44 -0.93 7.90 4.31
CA TYR A 44 -1.44 8.03 2.96
C TYR A 44 -2.72 8.87 2.94
N PRO A 45 -2.86 9.85 2.02
CA PRO A 45 -4.16 10.44 1.76
C PRO A 45 -5.11 9.38 1.23
N SER A 46 -6.41 9.52 1.51
CA SER A 46 -7.40 8.62 0.90
C SER A 46 -7.39 8.75 -0.62
N ILE A 47 -7.74 7.67 -1.32
CA ILE A 47 -7.80 7.67 -2.78
C ILE A 47 -8.79 8.73 -3.30
N GLY A 48 -9.91 8.94 -2.60
CA GLY A 48 -10.85 10.00 -2.90
C GLY A 48 -10.24 11.41 -2.78
N MET A 49 -9.44 11.67 -1.75
CA MET A 49 -8.70 12.94 -1.63
C MET A 49 -7.68 13.13 -2.74
N MET A 50 -6.98 12.06 -3.14
CA MET A 50 -6.04 12.12 -4.27
C MET A 50 -6.74 12.44 -5.58
N ALA A 51 -7.84 11.73 -5.88
CA ALA A 51 -8.64 11.95 -7.07
C ALA A 51 -9.20 13.38 -7.11
N ALA A 52 -9.79 13.86 -6.02
CA ALA A 52 -10.32 15.22 -5.92
C ALA A 52 -9.24 16.30 -6.10
N ALA A 53 -8.04 16.08 -5.53
CA ALA A 53 -6.93 17.02 -5.66
C ALA A 53 -6.31 17.06 -7.07
N LEU A 54 -6.38 15.95 -7.80
CA LEU A 54 -5.87 15.83 -9.17
C LEU A 54 -6.91 16.22 -10.22
N GLY A 55 -8.20 16.27 -9.89
CA GLY A 55 -9.28 16.67 -10.82
C GLY A 55 -9.55 15.68 -11.97
N GLY A 56 -10.78 15.69 -12.48
CA GLY A 56 -11.26 14.87 -13.60
C GLY A 56 -11.61 13.41 -13.26
N CYS A 57 -11.90 12.63 -14.32
CA CYS A 57 -12.27 11.21 -14.20
C CYS A 57 -11.04 10.37 -13.84
N GLY A 58 -11.00 9.88 -12.59
CA GLY A 58 -9.91 9.06 -12.09
C GLY A 58 -10.23 7.56 -12.14
N SER A 59 -9.31 6.73 -12.63
CA SER A 59 -9.40 5.28 -12.47
C SER A 59 -8.40 4.81 -11.42
N VAL A 60 -8.84 3.90 -10.55
CA VAL A 60 -7.98 3.23 -9.56
C VAL A 60 -7.82 1.79 -9.99
N ARG A 61 -6.58 1.30 -10.05
CA ARG A 61 -6.29 -0.09 -10.42
C ARG A 61 -5.35 -0.71 -9.40
N ALA A 62 -5.67 -1.92 -8.93
CA ALA A 62 -4.74 -2.71 -8.14
C ALA A 62 -3.46 -2.97 -8.94
N VAL A 63 -2.33 -2.92 -8.25
CA VAL A 63 -1.02 -3.27 -8.79
C VAL A 63 -0.63 -4.62 -8.21
N PRO A 64 -0.51 -5.66 -9.07
CA PRO A 64 0.02 -6.94 -8.63
C PRO A 64 1.44 -6.78 -8.10
N ILE A 65 1.67 -7.23 -6.86
CA ILE A 65 2.98 -7.28 -6.23
C ILE A 65 3.57 -8.66 -6.54
N PRO A 66 4.64 -8.75 -7.36
CA PRO A 66 5.26 -10.03 -7.70
C PRO A 66 5.82 -10.73 -6.45
N TRP A 67 5.80 -12.07 -6.43
CA TRP A 67 6.33 -12.85 -5.33
C TRP A 67 7.80 -12.55 -5.02
N ASP A 68 8.59 -12.25 -6.05
CA ASP A 68 10.01 -11.91 -6.00
C ASP A 68 10.28 -10.41 -5.87
N CYS A 69 9.27 -9.59 -5.53
CA CYS A 69 9.43 -8.16 -5.35
C CYS A 69 10.54 -7.83 -4.33
N THR A 70 11.41 -6.89 -4.69
CA THR A 70 12.60 -6.50 -3.90
C THR A 70 12.53 -5.08 -3.35
N ASP A 71 11.41 -4.39 -3.53
CA ASP A 71 11.23 -2.97 -3.13
C ASP A 71 11.17 -2.78 -1.60
N GLY A 72 10.83 -3.85 -0.86
CA GLY A 72 11.02 -3.92 0.60
C GLY A 72 9.94 -3.28 1.46
N PHE A 73 8.82 -2.85 0.88
CA PHE A 73 7.61 -2.53 1.65
C PHE A 73 6.94 -3.79 2.22
N ASN A 74 6.06 -3.65 3.22
CA ASN A 74 5.50 -4.79 3.99
C ASN A 74 4.91 -5.89 3.10
N GLU A 75 4.04 -5.52 2.15
CA GLU A 75 3.36 -6.47 1.26
C GLU A 75 4.30 -7.10 0.21
N ALA A 76 5.52 -6.57 -0.01
CA ALA A 76 6.52 -7.20 -0.88
C ALA A 76 6.95 -8.60 -0.38
N TYR A 77 6.73 -8.86 0.91
CA TYR A 77 7.02 -10.13 1.58
C TYR A 77 5.77 -10.99 1.81
N PHE A 78 4.67 -10.77 1.08
CA PHE A 78 3.36 -11.38 1.35
C PHE A 78 3.38 -12.92 1.56
N GLY A 79 4.21 -13.63 0.81
CA GLY A 79 4.38 -15.09 0.88
C GLY A 79 5.72 -15.53 1.47
N ARG A 80 6.48 -14.61 2.06
CA ARG A 80 7.82 -14.81 2.62
C ARG A 80 7.92 -14.16 4.01
N PRO A 81 7.07 -14.57 4.98
CA PRO A 81 6.97 -13.95 6.30
C PRO A 81 8.31 -13.91 7.06
N GLU A 82 9.21 -14.87 6.79
CA GLU A 82 10.54 -14.95 7.40
C GLU A 82 11.39 -13.71 7.12
N MET A 83 11.19 -13.06 5.96
CA MET A 83 11.89 -11.84 5.60
C MET A 83 11.63 -10.72 6.60
N LEU A 84 10.41 -10.63 7.15
CA LEU A 84 10.05 -9.59 8.12
C LEU A 84 10.66 -9.84 9.52
N LEU A 85 11.23 -11.02 9.79
CA LEU A 85 12.00 -11.26 11.02
C LEU A 85 13.37 -10.58 10.98
N ASP A 86 13.92 -10.34 9.80
CA ASP A 86 15.16 -9.56 9.63
C ASP A 86 14.89 -8.08 9.94
N PRO A 87 15.56 -7.48 10.94
CA PRO A 87 15.47 -6.05 11.20
C PRO A 87 15.82 -5.19 9.99
N ALA A 88 16.77 -5.59 9.15
CA ALA A 88 17.17 -4.83 7.97
C ALA A 88 16.05 -4.78 6.91
N ALA A 89 15.33 -5.90 6.71
CA ALA A 89 14.18 -5.93 5.80
C ALA A 89 13.05 -5.01 6.27
N ARG A 90 12.84 -4.88 7.58
CA ARG A 90 11.84 -3.96 8.16
C ARG A 90 12.22 -2.49 8.01
N GLN A 91 13.51 -2.16 8.02
CA GLN A 91 13.97 -0.77 7.83
C GLN A 91 13.61 -0.20 6.46
N ALA A 92 13.38 -1.04 5.45
CA ALA A 92 12.92 -0.59 4.14
C ALA A 92 11.49 -0.01 4.17
N CYS A 93 10.65 -0.43 5.12
CA CYS A 93 9.33 0.16 5.32
C CYS A 93 9.35 1.18 6.46
N SER A 94 9.18 2.46 6.10
CA SER A 94 9.27 3.58 7.05
C SER A 94 8.32 3.50 8.25
N ALA A 95 7.19 2.77 8.14
CA ALA A 95 6.22 2.59 9.21
C ALA A 95 6.83 1.96 10.47
N TRP A 96 7.79 1.03 10.30
CA TRP A 96 8.46 0.38 11.43
C TRP A 96 9.26 1.35 12.29
N SER A 97 9.72 2.47 11.73
CA SER A 97 10.49 3.49 12.46
C SER A 97 9.64 4.31 13.44
N PHE A 98 8.31 4.25 13.35
CA PHE A 98 7.38 5.01 14.19
C PHE A 98 6.79 4.21 15.35
N VAL A 99 7.01 2.89 15.39
CA VAL A 99 6.59 2.04 16.52
C VAL A 99 7.73 1.82 17.50
N ASP A 100 7.39 1.63 18.76
CA ASP A 100 8.37 1.35 19.82
C ASP A 100 8.98 -0.05 19.71
N ASP A 101 10.08 -0.25 20.43
CA ASP A 101 10.81 -1.53 20.41
C ASP A 101 10.00 -2.69 21.01
N GLY A 102 9.07 -2.42 21.92
CA GLY A 102 8.16 -3.43 22.48
C GLY A 102 7.20 -3.99 21.43
N VAL A 103 6.66 -3.14 20.54
CA VAL A 103 5.86 -3.58 19.39
C VAL A 103 6.70 -4.47 18.47
N ARG A 104 7.95 -4.06 18.17
CA ARG A 104 8.85 -4.82 17.29
C ARG A 104 9.23 -6.18 17.88
N GLU A 105 9.49 -6.24 19.19
CA GLU A 105 9.86 -7.47 19.89
C GLU A 105 8.68 -8.43 19.99
N ARG A 106 7.48 -7.93 20.35
CA ARG A 106 6.25 -8.71 20.36
C ARG A 106 5.94 -9.30 18.99
N PHE A 107 6.02 -8.48 17.95
CA PHE A 107 5.87 -8.92 16.56
C PHE A 107 6.84 -10.06 16.23
N THR A 108 8.14 -9.85 16.48
CA THR A 108 9.19 -10.81 16.11
C THR A 108 9.01 -12.14 16.86
N THR A 109 8.73 -12.07 18.15
CA THR A 109 8.53 -13.24 19.01
C THR A 109 7.31 -14.05 18.55
N ARG A 110 6.18 -13.39 18.32
CA ARG A 110 4.94 -14.06 17.92
C ARG A 110 5.03 -14.65 16.51
N LEU A 111 5.57 -13.90 15.55
CA LEU A 111 5.71 -14.39 14.18
C LEU A 111 6.66 -15.59 14.14
N ARG A 112 7.79 -15.54 14.88
CA ARG A 112 8.71 -16.69 14.96
C ARG A 112 8.02 -17.93 15.54
N ALA A 113 7.28 -17.78 16.64
CA ALA A 113 6.55 -18.90 17.24
C ALA A 113 5.48 -19.50 16.29
N ASP A 114 4.75 -18.67 15.56
CA ASP A 114 3.73 -19.13 14.61
C ASP A 114 4.34 -19.78 13.35
N LEU A 115 5.55 -19.36 12.95
CA LEU A 115 6.29 -20.01 11.87
C LEU A 115 6.88 -21.36 12.32
N ASP A 116 7.49 -21.41 13.51
CA ASP A 116 8.07 -22.63 14.07
C ASP A 116 7.01 -23.71 14.32
N SER A 117 5.81 -23.31 14.72
CA SER A 117 4.68 -24.22 14.97
C SER A 117 3.84 -24.54 13.72
N GLY A 118 4.03 -23.81 12.61
CA GLY A 118 3.24 -23.96 11.39
C GLY A 118 1.88 -23.26 11.41
N VAL A 119 1.50 -22.60 12.50
CA VAL A 119 0.23 -21.84 12.62
C VAL A 119 0.09 -20.78 11.52
N TRP A 120 1.18 -20.11 11.15
CA TRP A 120 1.16 -19.16 10.05
C TRP A 120 0.84 -19.86 8.72
N ASP A 121 1.44 -21.03 8.48
CA ASP A 121 1.26 -21.80 7.25
C ASP A 121 -0.13 -22.42 7.12
N GLU A 122 -0.73 -22.83 8.24
CA GLU A 122 -2.13 -23.28 8.27
C GLU A 122 -3.10 -22.18 7.82
N ARG A 123 -2.84 -20.92 8.23
CA ARG A 123 -3.71 -19.78 7.93
C ARG A 123 -3.41 -19.15 6.57
N PHE A 124 -2.13 -18.96 6.27
CA PHE A 124 -1.65 -18.10 5.19
C PHE A 124 -0.68 -18.82 4.23
N GLY A 125 -0.38 -20.10 4.43
CA GLY A 125 0.57 -20.87 3.59
C GLY A 125 0.16 -20.95 2.11
N HIS A 126 -1.10 -20.69 1.79
CA HIS A 126 -1.54 -20.53 0.39
C HIS A 126 -0.88 -19.33 -0.32
N LEU A 127 -0.46 -18.30 0.42
CA LEU A 127 0.24 -17.12 -0.11
C LEU A 127 1.63 -17.48 -0.63
N ARG A 128 2.31 -18.48 -0.04
CA ARG A 128 3.64 -18.92 -0.49
C ARG A 128 3.66 -19.43 -1.94
N ARG A 129 2.51 -19.88 -2.45
CA ARG A 129 2.36 -20.45 -3.80
C ARG A 129 1.78 -19.46 -4.81
N ARG A 130 1.44 -18.24 -4.40
CA ARG A 130 0.92 -17.22 -5.30
C ARG A 130 2.08 -16.55 -6.04
N SER A 131 1.92 -16.34 -7.34
CA SER A 131 2.90 -15.59 -8.15
C SER A 131 2.84 -14.09 -7.91
N PHE A 132 1.70 -13.57 -7.43
CA PHE A 132 1.52 -12.18 -7.05
C PHE A 132 0.47 -12.01 -5.94
N HIS A 133 0.50 -10.85 -5.31
CA HIS A 133 -0.50 -10.40 -4.34
C HIS A 133 -1.11 -9.07 -4.78
N GLU A 134 -2.43 -8.95 -4.70
CA GLU A 134 -3.14 -7.68 -4.90
C GLU A 134 -3.58 -7.12 -3.54
N GLY A 135 -2.66 -6.41 -2.89
CA GLY A 135 -2.89 -5.75 -1.61
C GLY A 135 -3.30 -4.29 -1.76
N SER A 136 -2.80 -3.45 -0.86
CA SER A 136 -3.10 -2.01 -0.82
C SER A 136 -2.47 -1.21 -1.96
N LEU A 137 -1.47 -1.75 -2.66
CA LEU A 137 -0.79 -1.05 -3.75
C LEU A 137 -1.72 -0.79 -4.96
N VAL A 138 -1.93 0.48 -5.30
CA VAL A 138 -2.81 0.91 -6.38
C VAL A 138 -2.17 1.99 -7.27
N LEU A 139 -2.57 2.00 -8.53
CA LEU A 139 -2.34 3.12 -9.45
C LEU A 139 -3.59 3.99 -9.49
N VAL A 140 -3.43 5.24 -9.09
CA VAL A 140 -4.42 6.30 -9.26
C VAL A 140 -4.05 7.08 -10.52
N ARG A 141 -4.88 6.95 -11.55
CA ARG A 141 -4.73 7.71 -12.80
C ARG A 141 -5.80 8.79 -12.85
N ALA A 142 -5.40 10.04 -13.01
CA ALA A 142 -6.30 11.17 -13.22
C ALA A 142 -6.05 11.81 -14.59
N THR A 143 -7.10 12.01 -15.38
CA THR A 143 -7.03 12.76 -16.64
C THR A 143 -7.69 14.12 -16.46
N PRO A 144 -7.15 15.20 -17.06
CA PRO A 144 -7.81 16.50 -17.03
C PRO A 144 -9.20 16.38 -17.68
N GLU A 145 -10.15 17.19 -17.21
CA GLU A 145 -11.44 17.36 -17.90
C GLU A 145 -11.17 17.97 -19.27
N SER A 146 -11.75 17.38 -20.31
CA SER A 146 -11.70 17.92 -21.66
C SER A 146 -12.41 19.28 -21.70
N GLU A 147 -11.80 20.31 -22.28
CA GLU A 147 -12.42 21.64 -22.43
C GLU A 147 -13.66 21.66 -23.37
N GLU A 148 -14.04 20.51 -23.98
CA GLU A 148 -15.03 20.44 -25.06
C GLU A 148 -16.51 20.56 -24.60
N GLU A 149 -16.84 20.44 -23.32
CA GLU A 149 -18.26 20.51 -22.86
C GLU A 149 -18.74 21.92 -22.50
N GLN A 150 -17.89 22.95 -22.55
CA GLN A 150 -18.29 24.32 -22.19
C GLN A 150 -18.85 25.16 -23.35
N PHE A 151 -18.91 24.63 -24.59
CA PHE A 151 -19.30 25.39 -25.80
C PHE A 151 -20.63 24.97 -26.46
N HIS A 152 -21.58 24.40 -25.72
CA HIS A 152 -22.92 24.08 -26.25
C HIS A 152 -24.07 24.53 -25.32
N GLY A 153 -24.21 25.84 -25.18
CA GLY A 153 -25.30 26.43 -24.40
C GLY A 153 -25.54 27.91 -24.71
N GLY A 154 -25.69 28.25 -25.99
CA GLY A 154 -26.01 29.62 -26.41
C GLY A 154 -26.56 29.66 -27.82
N THR A 155 -27.88 29.55 -27.95
CA THR A 155 -28.65 30.13 -29.07
C THR A 155 -30.02 30.52 -28.57
#